data_AF-A0A134BX45-F1
#
_entry.id   AF-A0A134BX45-F1
#
_cell.length_a   1.000
_cell.length_b   1.000
_cell.length_c   1.000
_cell.angle_alpha   90.00
_cell.angle_beta   90.00
_cell.angle_gamma   90.00
#
_symmetry.space_group_name_H-M   'P 1'
#
loop_
_entity.id
_entity.type
_entity.pdbx_description
1 polymer ?
#
loop_
_entity_poly.entity_id
_entity_poly.type
_entity_poly.pdbx_seq_one_letter_code
_entity_poly.pdbx_strand_id
1 'polypeptide(L)'
;MAKEVVINTSGLNSYGSRVLTDGLDTTQYQKNPVLLWMHRRYGDNSAPIGRMENLRIDGDRLIGTPVFDLEDDFAKKIANKWEKGFLNMCSASVEILETSTDPQHLIQGQSRATVTRGKLLEVSIVDIGSNDDALKLMNSGKLLELSAGEASPLLPLLELSNTDNSVNSNIIQQTKMKKETLLILGLPETATEEQVHDAIVNLNKKAKQVETLQLANVTAAVDAAIADRRITADKRDHFINLGKAAGFQSLTETLNLMQPARKPTDVLDLSNDNAGKQQPTGKQEYAKLSDVPEDKLLELRKDNPKEYARLYKQEYGIECPVIKE
;
A
#
# COMPACT_ATOMS: atom_id res chain seq x y z
N MET A 1 -52.33 -9.30 9.48
CA MET A 1 -50.95 -9.76 9.78
C MET A 1 -50.14 -8.56 10.20
N ALA A 2 -49.41 -8.65 11.30
CA ALA A 2 -48.54 -7.56 11.75
C ALA A 2 -47.42 -7.36 10.70
N LYS A 3 -47.18 -6.11 10.30
CA LYS A 3 -46.29 -5.79 9.19
C LYS A 3 -44.88 -5.59 9.73
N GLU A 4 -43.95 -6.42 9.29
CA GLU A 4 -42.55 -6.37 9.70
C GLU A 4 -41.86 -5.10 9.16
N VAL A 5 -40.77 -4.71 9.79
CA VAL A 5 -39.95 -3.56 9.41
C VAL A 5 -38.47 -3.92 9.51
N VAL A 6 -37.69 -3.47 8.53
CA VAL A 6 -36.23 -3.48 8.61
C VAL A 6 -35.80 -2.32 9.50
N ILE A 7 -35.04 -2.62 10.54
CA ILE A 7 -34.55 -1.66 11.53
C ILE A 7 -33.16 -1.15 11.15
N ASN A 8 -32.31 -2.04 10.64
CA ASN A 8 -30.96 -1.72 10.19
C ASN A 8 -30.53 -2.65 9.06
N THR A 9 -29.79 -2.09 8.12
CA THR A 9 -28.91 -2.79 7.17
C THR A 9 -27.50 -2.26 7.32
N SER A 10 -26.51 -2.97 6.78
CA SER A 10 -25.15 -2.45 6.70
C SER A 10 -24.92 -1.46 5.55
N GLY A 11 -26.00 -0.93 4.96
CA GLY A 11 -25.97 0.09 3.91
C GLY A 11 -25.38 1.42 4.38
N LEU A 12 -24.99 2.26 3.42
CA LEU A 12 -24.52 3.62 3.68
C LEU A 12 -25.69 4.46 4.19
N ASN A 13 -25.55 5.06 5.37
CA ASN A 13 -26.53 5.96 5.93
C ASN A 13 -26.31 7.41 5.46
N SER A 14 -27.32 8.25 5.63
CA SER A 14 -27.30 9.66 5.24
C SER A 14 -26.27 10.52 6.00
N TYR A 15 -25.66 10.00 7.06
CA TYR A 15 -24.54 10.66 7.76
C TYR A 15 -23.17 10.33 7.14
N GLY A 16 -23.13 9.50 6.09
CA GLY A 16 -21.91 9.07 5.41
C GLY A 16 -21.14 7.98 6.17
N SER A 17 -21.82 7.23 7.03
CA SER A 17 -21.29 6.08 7.78
C SER A 17 -22.15 4.84 7.49
N ARG A 18 -21.80 3.68 8.06
CA ARG A 18 -22.65 2.48 8.08
C ARG A 18 -22.49 1.76 9.41
N VAL A 19 -23.52 1.01 9.79
CA VAL A 19 -23.51 0.19 11.01
C VAL A 19 -23.65 -1.26 10.61
N LEU A 20 -22.65 -2.08 10.93
CA LEU A 20 -22.69 -3.50 10.59
C LEU A 20 -23.77 -4.21 11.40
N THR A 21 -24.74 -4.82 10.72
CA THR A 21 -25.83 -5.55 11.37
C THR A 21 -25.30 -6.70 12.24
N ASP A 22 -24.29 -7.43 11.77
CA ASP A 22 -23.64 -8.52 12.52
C ASP A 22 -22.91 -8.03 13.80
N GLY A 23 -22.53 -6.74 13.81
CA GLY A 23 -21.89 -6.08 14.94
C GLY A 23 -22.85 -5.53 16.00
N LEU A 24 -24.17 -5.63 15.78
CA LEU A 24 -25.16 -5.05 16.68
C LEU A 24 -25.55 -6.00 17.80
N ASP A 25 -25.19 -5.65 19.03
CA ASP A 25 -25.71 -6.29 20.23
C ASP A 25 -27.13 -5.80 20.52
N THR A 26 -28.09 -6.72 20.45
CA THR A 26 -29.51 -6.48 20.74
C THR A 26 -29.96 -7.04 22.10
N THR A 27 -29.06 -7.69 22.84
CA THR A 27 -29.37 -8.46 24.05
C THR A 27 -30.06 -7.62 25.12
N GLN A 28 -29.57 -6.40 25.35
CA GLN A 28 -30.19 -5.49 26.33
C GLN A 28 -31.52 -4.93 25.84
N TYR A 29 -31.61 -4.61 24.55
CA TYR A 29 -32.84 -4.07 23.96
C TYR A 29 -33.98 -5.08 24.01
N GLN A 30 -33.72 -6.37 23.76
CA GLN A 30 -34.74 -7.41 23.83
C GLN A 30 -35.40 -7.54 25.22
N LYS A 31 -34.74 -7.12 26.30
CA LYS A 31 -35.32 -7.10 27.66
C LYS A 31 -36.34 -5.97 27.86
N ASN A 32 -36.22 -4.88 27.09
CA ASN A 32 -37.14 -3.75 27.11
C ASN A 32 -37.24 -3.15 25.69
N PRO A 33 -37.97 -3.81 24.77
CA PRO A 33 -37.93 -3.49 23.35
C PRO A 33 -38.84 -2.31 23.04
N VAL A 34 -38.51 -1.13 23.57
CA VAL A 34 -39.32 0.08 23.42
C VAL A 34 -39.44 0.50 21.96
N LEU A 35 -40.65 0.92 21.56
CA LEU A 35 -40.91 1.60 20.29
C LEU A 35 -41.25 3.06 20.59
N LEU A 36 -40.44 3.99 20.09
CA LEU A 36 -40.62 5.42 20.31
C LEU A 36 -41.15 6.13 19.05
N TRP A 37 -41.47 7.41 19.21
CA TRP A 37 -41.78 8.33 18.13
C TRP A 37 -40.64 9.35 17.99
N MET A 38 -40.03 9.46 16.80
CA MET A 38 -39.03 10.50 16.49
C MET A 38 -37.88 10.61 17.51
N HIS A 39 -37.44 9.50 18.10
CA HIS A 39 -36.41 9.46 19.13
C HIS A 39 -36.72 10.33 20.38
N ARG A 40 -37.99 10.70 20.59
CA ARG A 40 -38.39 11.58 21.69
C ARG A 40 -38.34 10.84 23.01
N ARG A 41 -37.68 11.45 24.00
CA ARG A 41 -37.55 10.94 25.38
C ARG A 41 -38.04 11.90 26.45
N TYR A 42 -38.31 13.15 26.08
CA TYR A 42 -38.77 14.21 26.98
C TYR A 42 -39.85 15.05 26.30
N GLY A 43 -40.72 15.65 27.11
CA GLY A 43 -41.82 16.51 26.66
C GLY A 43 -43.11 15.74 26.34
N ASP A 44 -44.04 16.40 25.65
CA ASP A 44 -45.32 15.78 25.29
C ASP A 44 -45.13 14.68 24.23
N ASN A 45 -45.86 13.58 24.39
CA ASN A 45 -45.77 12.40 23.52
C ASN A 45 -44.37 11.77 23.50
N SER A 46 -43.69 11.75 24.65
CA SER A 46 -42.37 11.12 24.82
C SER A 46 -42.39 9.75 25.47
N ALA A 47 -43.57 9.28 25.90
CA ALA A 47 -43.74 7.89 26.33
C ALA A 47 -43.57 6.95 25.12
N PRO A 48 -43.12 5.70 25.35
CA PRO A 48 -43.11 4.71 24.28
C PRO A 48 -44.50 4.54 23.66
N ILE A 49 -44.57 4.57 22.33
CA ILE A 49 -45.81 4.39 21.56
C ILE A 49 -46.16 2.91 21.36
N GLY A 50 -45.38 2.01 21.97
CA GLY A 50 -45.52 0.59 21.83
C GLY A 50 -44.21 -0.15 22.12
N ARG A 51 -44.08 -1.34 21.53
CA ARG A 51 -42.90 -2.20 21.63
C ARG A 51 -42.58 -2.89 20.32
N MET A 52 -41.36 -3.39 20.21
CA MET A 52 -40.91 -4.26 19.13
C MET A 52 -40.98 -5.72 19.54
N GLU A 53 -41.53 -6.56 18.67
CA GLU A 53 -41.57 -8.02 18.82
C GLU A 53 -40.83 -8.70 17.65
N ASN A 54 -40.56 -10.00 17.79
CA ASN A 54 -39.95 -10.85 16.74
C ASN A 54 -38.64 -10.29 16.16
N LEU A 55 -37.81 -9.68 17.01
CA LEU A 55 -36.51 -9.14 16.61
C LEU A 55 -35.60 -10.29 16.13
N ARG A 56 -35.09 -10.20 14.91
CA ARG A 56 -34.20 -11.21 14.33
C ARG A 56 -33.25 -10.58 13.32
N ILE A 57 -32.14 -11.26 13.09
CA ILE A 57 -31.24 -10.98 11.98
C ILE A 57 -31.57 -11.96 10.85
N ASP A 58 -31.83 -11.44 9.65
CA ASP A 58 -32.03 -12.19 8.42
C ASP A 58 -31.06 -11.66 7.34
N GLY A 59 -29.96 -12.38 7.13
CA GLY A 59 -28.85 -11.92 6.32
C GLY A 59 -28.26 -10.63 6.89
N ASP A 60 -28.25 -9.56 6.10
CA ASP A 60 -27.76 -8.24 6.51
C ASP A 60 -28.84 -7.36 7.18
N ARG A 61 -30.08 -7.86 7.34
CA ARG A 61 -31.20 -7.08 7.86
C ARG A 61 -31.48 -7.42 9.31
N LEU A 62 -31.50 -6.41 10.17
CA LEU A 62 -32.16 -6.49 11.47
C LEU A 62 -33.65 -6.21 11.25
N ILE A 63 -34.51 -7.16 11.56
CA ILE A 63 -35.96 -7.08 11.32
C ILE A 63 -36.70 -7.16 12.66
N GLY A 64 -37.82 -6.45 12.78
CA GLY A 64 -38.76 -6.62 13.88
C GLY A 64 -40.22 -6.36 13.47
N THR A 65 -41.14 -6.62 14.39
CA THR A 65 -42.58 -6.35 14.26
C THR A 65 -43.04 -5.27 15.25
N PRO A 66 -43.44 -4.07 14.80
CA PRO A 66 -43.94 -3.02 15.69
C PRO A 66 -45.33 -3.38 16.22
N VAL A 67 -45.50 -3.28 17.54
CA VAL A 67 -46.77 -3.45 18.25
C VAL A 67 -47.09 -2.15 18.98
N PHE A 68 -48.07 -1.41 18.47
CA PHE A 68 -48.48 -0.13 19.01
C PHE A 68 -49.35 -0.30 20.26
N ASP A 69 -49.20 0.61 21.22
CA ASP A 69 -50.13 0.75 22.33
C ASP A 69 -51.40 1.47 21.83
N LEU A 70 -52.50 0.74 21.68
CA LEU A 70 -53.74 1.30 21.12
C LEU A 70 -54.63 1.98 22.16
N GLU A 71 -54.28 1.87 23.44
CA GLU A 71 -54.95 2.56 24.55
C GLU A 71 -54.42 4.00 24.72
N ASP A 72 -53.24 4.30 24.18
CA ASP A 72 -52.74 5.68 24.04
C ASP A 72 -53.23 6.30 22.71
N ASP A 73 -53.99 7.40 22.80
CA ASP A 73 -54.51 8.15 21.66
C ASP A 73 -53.41 8.60 20.69
N PHE A 74 -52.24 8.97 21.20
CA PHE A 74 -51.11 9.39 20.38
C PHE A 74 -50.52 8.20 19.61
N ALA A 75 -50.19 7.12 20.31
CA ALA A 75 -49.72 5.88 19.70
C ALA A 75 -50.72 5.31 18.67
N LYS A 76 -52.02 5.33 18.97
CA LYS A 76 -53.10 4.95 18.03
C LYS A 76 -53.11 5.82 16.77
N LYS A 77 -52.87 7.13 16.88
CA LYS A 77 -52.75 8.02 15.72
C LYS A 77 -51.55 7.65 14.83
N ILE A 78 -50.41 7.28 15.43
CA ILE A 78 -49.23 6.81 14.69
C ILE A 78 -49.50 5.44 14.05
N ALA A 79 -50.10 4.51 14.79
CA ALA A 79 -50.49 3.19 14.28
C ALA A 79 -51.41 3.30 13.06
N ASN A 80 -52.38 4.22 13.08
CA ASN A 80 -53.26 4.47 11.94
C ASN A 80 -52.50 4.99 10.70
N LYS A 81 -51.51 5.87 10.88
CA LYS A 81 -50.65 6.35 9.79
C LYS A 81 -49.76 5.23 9.25
N TRP A 82 -49.20 4.42 10.14
CA TRP A 82 -48.42 3.24 9.79
C TRP A 82 -49.24 2.24 8.97
N GLU A 83 -50.44 1.91 9.43
CA GLU A 83 -51.29 0.91 8.76
C GLU A 83 -51.74 1.35 7.38
N LYS A 84 -52.07 2.64 7.22
CA LYS A 84 -52.45 3.24 5.95
C LYS A 84 -51.26 3.54 5.02
N GLY A 85 -50.03 3.31 5.46
CA GLY A 85 -48.83 3.49 4.64
C GLY A 85 -48.36 4.95 4.51
N PHE A 86 -48.86 5.87 5.34
CA PHE A 86 -48.34 7.24 5.41
C PHE A 86 -46.98 7.32 6.12
N LEU A 87 -46.66 6.31 6.93
CA LEU A 87 -45.38 6.14 7.60
C LEU A 87 -44.92 4.70 7.36
N ASN A 88 -43.71 4.54 6.84
CA ASN A 88 -43.13 3.24 6.52
C ASN A 88 -41.69 3.09 7.00
N MET A 89 -41.15 4.06 7.73
CA MET A 89 -39.73 4.06 8.11
C MET A 89 -39.57 3.95 9.62
N CYS A 90 -38.52 3.26 10.03
CA CYS A 90 -38.05 3.30 11.41
C CYS A 90 -36.57 3.68 11.45
N SER A 91 -36.10 4.05 12.63
CA SER A 91 -34.71 4.42 12.87
C SER A 91 -34.27 3.86 14.20
N ALA A 92 -33.06 3.32 14.24
CA ALA A 92 -32.44 2.80 15.44
C ALA A 92 -31.44 3.80 16.01
N SER A 93 -31.50 4.03 17.32
CA SER A 93 -30.35 4.61 18.03
C SER A 93 -29.41 3.51 18.47
N VAL A 94 -28.15 3.65 18.08
CA VAL A 94 -27.08 2.70 18.40
C VAL A 94 -26.02 3.41 19.24
N GLU A 95 -25.65 2.80 20.36
CA GLU A 95 -24.44 3.14 21.09
C GLU A 95 -23.24 2.57 20.34
N ILE A 96 -22.32 3.44 19.93
CA ILE A 96 -21.11 3.04 19.20
C ILE A 96 -20.10 2.46 20.20
N LEU A 97 -19.72 1.20 20.02
CA LEU A 97 -18.71 0.54 20.84
C LEU A 97 -17.37 0.44 20.13
N GLU A 98 -17.38 0.18 18.83
CA GLU A 98 -16.19 0.05 18.00
C GLU A 98 -16.43 0.61 16.60
N THR A 99 -15.40 1.23 16.04
CA THR A 99 -15.39 1.75 14.67
C THR A 99 -14.13 1.34 13.94
N SER A 100 -14.22 1.11 12.63
CA SER A 100 -13.09 0.82 11.76
C SER A 100 -13.05 1.74 10.55
N THR A 101 -11.83 2.04 10.10
CA THR A 101 -11.53 2.72 8.83
C THR A 101 -10.75 1.82 7.87
N ASP A 102 -10.67 0.51 8.18
CA ASP A 102 -9.96 -0.44 7.34
C ASP A 102 -10.65 -0.56 5.99
N PRO A 103 -9.90 -0.64 4.86
CA PRO A 103 -10.48 -0.69 3.53
C PRO A 103 -11.54 -1.80 3.33
N GLN A 104 -11.42 -2.92 4.06
CA GLN A 104 -12.38 -4.03 4.01
C GLN A 104 -13.77 -3.69 4.58
N HIS A 105 -13.86 -2.69 5.46
CA HIS A 105 -15.11 -2.28 6.11
C HIS A 105 -15.72 -1.03 5.49
N LEU A 106 -15.05 -0.41 4.52
CA LEU A 106 -15.51 0.79 3.84
C LEU A 106 -16.19 0.44 2.51
N ILE A 107 -17.22 1.21 2.17
CA ILE A 107 -17.87 1.15 0.85
C ILE A 107 -17.73 2.47 0.10
N GLN A 108 -17.91 2.42 -1.22
CA GLN A 108 -17.85 3.61 -2.05
C GLN A 108 -18.87 4.68 -1.58
N GLY A 109 -18.43 5.93 -1.54
CA GLY A 109 -19.27 7.06 -1.11
C GLY A 109 -19.28 7.31 0.40
N GLN A 110 -18.64 6.46 1.19
CA GLN A 110 -18.55 6.64 2.63
C GLN A 110 -17.57 7.78 3.01
N SER A 111 -18.00 8.65 3.93
CA SER A 111 -17.22 9.82 4.37
C SER A 111 -16.83 9.76 5.86
N ARG A 112 -17.29 8.74 6.59
CA ARG A 112 -17.03 8.52 8.03
C ARG A 112 -16.67 7.06 8.30
N ALA A 113 -16.13 6.75 9.48
CA ALA A 113 -15.81 5.38 9.87
C ALA A 113 -17.04 4.45 9.90
N THR A 114 -16.81 3.15 9.68
CA THR A 114 -17.83 2.10 9.83
C THR A 114 -17.95 1.72 11.30
N VAL A 115 -19.17 1.63 11.82
CA VAL A 115 -19.43 1.06 13.16
C VAL A 115 -19.39 -0.46 13.03
N THR A 116 -18.32 -1.08 13.50
CA THR A 116 -18.11 -2.54 13.46
C THR A 116 -18.78 -3.24 14.63
N ARG A 117 -18.90 -2.55 15.78
CA ARG A 117 -19.67 -3.02 16.94
C ARG A 117 -20.48 -1.90 17.54
N GLY A 118 -21.74 -2.20 17.82
CA GLY A 118 -22.63 -1.27 18.48
C GLY A 118 -23.64 -1.99 19.34
N LYS A 119 -24.37 -1.23 20.14
CA LYS A 119 -25.47 -1.76 20.97
C LYS A 119 -26.75 -1.02 20.63
N LEU A 120 -27.80 -1.77 20.32
CA LEU A 120 -29.11 -1.19 20.04
C LEU A 120 -29.69 -0.61 21.34
N LEU A 121 -30.04 0.66 21.32
CA LEU A 121 -30.62 1.35 22.49
C LEU A 121 -32.13 1.51 22.38
N GLU A 122 -32.62 1.91 21.21
CA GLU A 122 -34.05 2.03 20.94
C GLU A 122 -34.35 1.97 19.45
N VAL A 123 -35.63 1.78 19.13
CA VAL A 123 -36.18 1.84 17.78
C VAL A 123 -37.34 2.83 17.80
N SER A 124 -37.36 3.74 16.83
CA SER A 124 -38.38 4.76 16.66
C SER A 124 -39.08 4.64 15.33
N ILE A 125 -40.39 4.92 15.29
CA ILE A 125 -41.06 5.28 14.04
C ILE A 125 -40.70 6.74 13.72
N VAL A 126 -40.25 6.98 12.49
CA VAL A 126 -39.78 8.29 12.01
C VAL A 126 -40.43 8.64 10.67
N ASP A 127 -40.41 9.92 10.32
CA ASP A 127 -40.77 10.40 8.98
C ASP A 127 -39.59 10.25 8.02
N ILE A 128 -38.39 10.58 8.52
CA ILE A 128 -37.12 10.52 7.81
C ILE A 128 -36.09 9.86 8.73
N GLY A 129 -35.60 8.71 8.30
CA GLY A 129 -34.55 7.92 8.95
C GLY A 129 -33.20 8.16 8.29
N SER A 130 -32.15 7.67 8.94
CA SER A 130 -30.80 7.79 8.40
C SER A 130 -30.39 6.61 7.53
N ASN A 131 -30.98 5.43 7.75
CA ASN A 131 -30.78 4.26 6.93
C ASN A 131 -31.96 4.13 5.97
N ASP A 132 -31.71 4.33 4.67
CA ASP A 132 -32.75 4.34 3.64
C ASP A 132 -33.43 2.97 3.48
N ASP A 133 -32.76 1.89 3.88
CA ASP A 133 -33.31 0.53 3.83
C ASP A 133 -34.16 0.18 5.06
N ALA A 134 -34.23 1.05 6.08
CA ALA A 134 -34.97 0.82 7.31
C ALA A 134 -36.50 1.03 7.12
N LEU A 135 -37.05 0.30 6.15
CA LEU A 135 -38.41 0.41 5.67
C LEU A 135 -39.25 -0.79 6.07
N LYS A 136 -40.56 -0.55 6.08
CA LYS A 136 -41.61 -1.52 6.30
C LYS A 136 -41.61 -2.57 5.19
N LEU A 137 -41.54 -3.84 5.59
CA LEU A 137 -41.65 -4.97 4.67
C LEU A 137 -43.14 -5.15 4.30
N MET A 138 -43.49 -4.81 3.06
CA MET A 138 -44.84 -5.03 2.56
C MET A 138 -45.09 -6.52 2.30
N ASN A 139 -46.19 -7.02 2.85
CA ASN A 139 -46.59 -8.42 2.77
C ASN A 139 -47.14 -8.75 1.36
N SER A 140 -46.30 -9.26 0.46
CA SER A 140 -46.61 -10.15 -0.69
C SER A 140 -45.35 -10.54 -1.49
N GLY A 141 -44.17 -10.65 -0.85
CA GLY A 141 -42.94 -11.06 -1.55
C GLY A 141 -42.45 -10.11 -2.66
N LYS A 142 -43.15 -9.00 -2.91
CA LYS A 142 -42.63 -7.87 -3.67
C LYS A 142 -41.89 -6.98 -2.69
N LEU A 143 -40.58 -7.23 -2.59
CA LEU A 143 -39.62 -6.23 -2.17
C LEU A 143 -40.02 -4.91 -2.84
N LEU A 144 -40.19 -3.84 -2.07
CA LEU A 144 -40.01 -2.51 -2.62
C LEU A 144 -38.53 -2.46 -3.00
N GLU A 145 -38.20 -2.98 -4.18
CA GLU A 145 -37.15 -2.34 -4.95
C GLU A 145 -37.62 -0.90 -5.04
N LEU A 146 -36.87 0.01 -4.41
CA LEU A 146 -36.84 1.39 -4.86
C LEU A 146 -36.60 1.27 -6.36
N SER A 147 -37.66 1.40 -7.16
CA SER A 147 -37.58 1.28 -8.60
C SER A 147 -36.64 2.39 -9.04
N ALA A 148 -35.37 2.04 -9.20
CA ALA A 148 -34.40 2.86 -9.90
C ALA A 148 -34.94 2.99 -11.32
N GLY A 149 -35.71 4.04 -11.60
CA GLY A 149 -36.26 4.26 -12.94
C GLY A 149 -37.53 5.10 -13.09
N GLU A 150 -38.26 5.46 -12.02
CA GLU A 150 -39.38 6.39 -12.20
C GLU A 150 -38.90 7.85 -12.23
N ALA A 151 -39.23 8.53 -13.33
CA ALA A 151 -38.85 9.92 -13.57
C ALA A 151 -39.47 10.84 -12.49
N SER A 152 -38.63 11.33 -11.58
CA SER A 152 -39.01 12.38 -10.65
C SER A 152 -38.87 13.74 -11.35
N PRO A 153 -39.85 14.66 -11.25
CA PRO A 153 -39.71 16.02 -11.75
C PRO A 153 -38.52 16.79 -11.13
N LEU A 154 -37.98 16.29 -10.01
CA LEU A 154 -36.88 16.92 -9.28
C LEU A 154 -35.49 16.39 -9.70
N LEU A 155 -35.42 15.21 -10.33
CA LEU A 155 -34.20 14.57 -10.81
C LEU A 155 -34.50 13.85 -12.14
N PRO A 156 -34.33 14.54 -13.29
CA PRO A 156 -34.56 13.92 -14.58
C PRO A 156 -33.59 12.75 -14.79
N LEU A 157 -34.13 11.65 -15.32
CA LEU A 157 -33.33 10.52 -15.77
C LEU A 157 -32.35 11.04 -16.84
N LEU A 158 -31.05 10.80 -16.68
CA LEU A 158 -30.07 11.12 -17.71
C LEU A 158 -30.40 10.27 -18.95
N GLU A 159 -31.00 10.88 -19.97
CA GLU A 159 -31.18 10.25 -21.27
C GLU A 159 -29.80 10.01 -21.89
N LEU A 160 -29.29 8.80 -21.71
CA LEU A 160 -28.21 8.28 -22.54
C LEU A 160 -28.81 8.00 -23.92
N SER A 161 -28.61 8.93 -24.85
CA SER A 161 -29.04 8.81 -26.24
C SER A 161 -28.41 7.57 -26.87
N ASN A 162 -29.16 6.47 -26.90
CA ASN A 162 -28.85 5.28 -27.69
C ASN A 162 -29.91 5.13 -28.77
N THR A 163 -29.77 5.87 -29.87
CA THR A 163 -30.13 5.34 -31.18
C THR A 163 -29.12 4.25 -31.51
N ASP A 164 -29.45 3.01 -31.18
CA ASP A 164 -29.65 1.96 -32.19
C ASP A 164 -30.01 0.65 -31.51
N ASN A 165 -31.16 0.12 -31.92
CA ASN A 165 -31.65 -1.19 -31.57
C ASN A 165 -30.76 -2.25 -32.23
N SER A 166 -29.90 -2.89 -31.44
CA SER A 166 -29.47 -4.26 -31.71
C SER A 166 -29.20 -4.97 -30.39
N VAL A 167 -29.93 -6.05 -30.20
CA VAL A 167 -29.93 -6.94 -29.05
C VAL A 167 -28.51 -7.45 -28.77
N ASN A 168 -27.97 -7.15 -27.59
CA ASN A 168 -27.26 -8.13 -26.77
C ASN A 168 -27.03 -7.60 -25.35
N SER A 169 -27.44 -8.43 -24.41
CA SER A 169 -27.19 -8.37 -22.98
C SER A 169 -25.71 -8.19 -22.67
N ASN A 170 -25.44 -7.40 -21.62
CA ASN A 170 -24.24 -7.33 -20.76
C ASN A 170 -23.67 -5.91 -20.66
N ILE A 171 -23.94 -5.24 -19.53
CA ILE A 171 -22.92 -4.52 -18.74
C ILE A 171 -21.91 -3.71 -19.60
N ILE A 172 -22.35 -2.58 -20.19
CA ILE A 172 -21.45 -1.59 -20.81
C ILE A 172 -21.47 -0.31 -19.97
N GLN A 173 -21.15 -0.45 -18.68
CA GLN A 173 -20.69 0.67 -17.84
C GLN A 173 -19.16 0.64 -17.61
N GLN A 174 -18.48 -0.34 -18.20
CA GLN A 174 -17.09 -0.22 -18.64
C GLN A 174 -17.26 0.14 -20.12
N THR A 175 -16.89 1.29 -20.66
CA THR A 175 -15.52 1.73 -20.87
C THR A 175 -15.57 3.17 -21.41
N LYS A 176 -15.40 4.17 -20.56
CA LYS A 176 -14.71 5.40 -20.98
C LYS A 176 -13.43 5.44 -20.17
N MET A 177 -12.47 4.60 -20.58
CA MET A 177 -11.08 4.75 -20.18
C MET A 177 -10.73 6.23 -20.31
N LYS A 178 -10.33 6.88 -19.21
CA LYS A 178 -9.90 8.27 -19.24
C LYS A 178 -8.81 8.38 -20.30
N LYS A 179 -8.94 9.27 -21.27
CA LYS A 179 -7.93 9.48 -22.33
C LYS A 179 -6.50 9.60 -21.77
N GLU A 180 -6.37 10.07 -20.53
CA GLU A 180 -5.12 10.10 -19.75
C GLU A 180 -4.46 8.72 -19.55
N THR A 181 -5.21 7.65 -19.29
CA THR A 181 -4.64 6.31 -19.09
C THR A 181 -4.10 5.71 -20.38
N LEU A 182 -4.78 5.96 -21.51
CA LEU A 182 -4.32 5.56 -22.84
C LEU A 182 -3.04 6.30 -23.24
N LEU A 183 -2.96 7.62 -22.95
CA LEU A 183 -1.78 8.43 -23.21
C LEU A 183 -0.57 8.00 -22.36
N ILE A 184 -0.76 7.72 -21.07
CA ILE A 184 0.30 7.21 -20.18
C ILE A 184 0.83 5.86 -20.66
N LEU A 185 -0.04 5.02 -21.23
CA LEU A 185 0.33 3.71 -21.78
C LEU A 185 0.91 3.79 -23.21
N GLY A 186 0.96 4.97 -23.82
CA GLY A 186 1.45 5.17 -25.19
C GLY A 186 0.58 4.51 -26.26
N LEU A 187 -0.69 4.27 -25.96
CA LEU A 187 -1.66 3.61 -26.85
C LEU A 187 -2.53 4.64 -27.57
N PRO A 188 -2.97 4.37 -28.82
CA PRO A 188 -3.84 5.27 -29.57
C PRO A 188 -5.20 5.43 -28.87
N GLU A 189 -5.88 6.55 -29.09
CA GLU A 189 -7.19 6.86 -28.47
C GLU A 189 -8.30 5.84 -28.80
N THR A 190 -8.07 4.96 -29.78
CA THR A 190 -8.97 3.89 -30.22
C THR A 190 -8.60 2.50 -29.69
N ALA A 191 -7.60 2.39 -28.82
CA ALA A 191 -7.15 1.09 -28.33
C ALA A 191 -8.22 0.39 -27.48
N THR A 192 -8.44 -0.88 -27.76
CA THR A 192 -9.43 -1.71 -27.06
C THR A 192 -8.95 -2.06 -25.65
N GLU A 193 -9.89 -2.39 -24.74
CA GLU A 193 -9.54 -2.78 -23.36
C GLU A 193 -8.55 -3.95 -23.29
N GLU A 194 -8.63 -4.87 -24.25
CA GLU A 194 -7.74 -6.02 -24.37
C GLU A 194 -6.29 -5.58 -24.68
N GLN A 195 -6.12 -4.58 -25.55
CA GLN A 195 -4.81 -4.00 -25.86
C GLN A 195 -4.21 -3.23 -24.68
N VAL A 196 -5.07 -2.59 -23.87
CA VAL A 196 -4.65 -1.92 -22.63
C VAL A 196 -4.22 -2.95 -21.59
N HIS A 197 -4.97 -4.04 -21.44
CA HIS A 197 -4.61 -5.13 -20.52
C HIS A 197 -3.26 -5.76 -20.92
N ASP A 198 -3.08 -6.07 -22.20
CA ASP A 198 -1.83 -6.63 -22.71
C ASP A 198 -0.65 -5.67 -22.54
N ALA A 199 -0.86 -4.37 -22.74
CA ALA A 199 0.18 -3.36 -22.49
C ALA A 199 0.57 -3.30 -21.01
N ILE A 200 -0.40 -3.34 -20.09
CA ILE A 200 -0.14 -3.35 -18.63
C ILE A 200 0.59 -4.63 -18.22
N VAL A 201 0.17 -5.79 -18.73
CA VAL A 201 0.84 -7.08 -18.46
C VAL A 201 2.27 -7.06 -19.00
N ASN A 202 2.49 -6.52 -20.20
CA ASN A 202 3.83 -6.41 -20.78
C ASN A 202 4.72 -5.41 -20.03
N LEU A 203 4.16 -4.29 -19.56
CA LEU A 203 4.89 -3.34 -18.71
C LEU A 203 5.28 -3.97 -17.37
N ASN A 204 4.38 -4.72 -16.74
CA ASN A 204 4.68 -5.41 -15.48
C ASN A 204 5.73 -6.52 -15.67
N LYS A 205 5.67 -7.27 -16.79
CA LYS A 205 6.72 -8.24 -17.15
C LYS A 205 8.08 -7.57 -17.37
N LYS A 206 8.11 -6.45 -18.09
CA LYS A 206 9.35 -5.67 -18.30
C LYS A 206 9.88 -5.09 -16.99
N ALA A 207 9.00 -4.57 -16.12
CA ALA A 207 9.38 -4.04 -14.81
C ALA A 207 10.03 -5.13 -13.94
N LYS A 208 9.41 -6.31 -13.85
CA LYS A 208 9.99 -7.47 -13.13
C LYS A 208 11.31 -7.93 -13.72
N GLN A 209 11.45 -7.96 -15.05
CA GLN A 209 12.71 -8.29 -15.71
C GLN A 209 13.81 -7.27 -15.37
N VAL A 210 13.49 -5.97 -15.42
CA VAL A 210 14.44 -4.91 -15.06
C VAL A 210 14.85 -5.02 -13.60
N GLU A 211 13.93 -5.28 -12.66
CA GLU A 211 14.25 -5.50 -11.25
C GLU A 211 15.16 -6.72 -11.04
N THR A 212 14.88 -7.84 -11.72
CA THR A 212 15.74 -9.04 -11.62
C THR A 212 17.13 -8.81 -12.19
N LEU A 213 17.25 -8.08 -13.31
CA LEU A 213 18.53 -7.74 -13.91
C LEU A 213 19.31 -6.74 -13.04
N GLN A 214 18.63 -5.76 -12.45
CA GLN A 214 19.25 -4.83 -11.50
C GLN A 214 19.74 -5.56 -10.26
N LEU A 215 18.96 -6.49 -9.71
CA LEU A 215 19.37 -7.31 -8.58
C LEU A 215 20.57 -8.19 -8.92
N ALA A 216 20.57 -8.83 -10.09
CA ALA A 216 21.68 -9.64 -10.57
C ALA A 216 22.97 -8.81 -10.75
N ASN A 217 22.86 -7.61 -11.32
CA ASN A 217 23.98 -6.69 -11.48
C ASN A 217 24.52 -6.21 -10.12
N VAL A 218 23.63 -5.86 -9.19
CA VAL A 218 24.01 -5.49 -7.81
C VAL A 218 24.74 -6.64 -7.12
N THR A 219 24.23 -7.87 -7.22
CA THR A 219 24.90 -9.03 -6.62
C THR A 219 26.28 -9.29 -7.24
N ALA A 220 26.41 -9.16 -8.56
CA ALA A 220 27.70 -9.34 -9.25
C ALA A 220 28.72 -8.26 -8.85
N ALA A 221 28.30 -7.01 -8.68
CA ALA A 221 29.17 -5.94 -8.21
C ALA A 221 29.62 -6.15 -6.75
N VAL A 222 28.74 -6.66 -5.88
CA VAL A 222 29.09 -7.01 -4.50
C VAL A 222 30.06 -8.19 -4.47
N ASP A 223 29.83 -9.23 -5.26
CA ASP A 223 30.71 -10.39 -5.31
C ASP A 223 32.10 -10.04 -5.89
N ALA A 224 32.17 -9.16 -6.90
CA ALA A 224 33.43 -8.61 -7.40
C ALA A 224 34.19 -7.80 -6.33
N ALA A 225 33.48 -7.01 -5.51
CA ALA A 225 34.10 -6.26 -4.42
C ALA A 225 34.60 -7.15 -3.26
N ILE A 226 33.98 -8.31 -3.05
CA ILE A 226 34.49 -9.34 -2.11
C ILE A 226 35.77 -9.96 -2.67
N ALA A 227 35.80 -10.29 -3.97
CA ALA A 227 36.97 -10.85 -4.64
C ALA A 227 38.17 -9.89 -4.62
N ASP A 228 37.90 -8.59 -4.84
CA ASP A 228 38.88 -7.51 -4.75
C ASP A 228 39.28 -7.17 -3.29
N ARG A 229 38.74 -7.88 -2.29
CA ARG A 229 38.94 -7.64 -0.84
C ARG A 229 38.63 -6.22 -0.38
N ARG A 230 37.73 -5.52 -1.07
CA ARG A 230 37.24 -4.18 -0.67
C ARG A 230 36.16 -4.26 0.40
N ILE A 231 35.40 -5.36 0.42
CA ILE A 231 34.39 -5.66 1.44
C ILE A 231 34.60 -7.06 2.01
N THR A 232 34.25 -7.24 3.29
CA THR A 232 34.28 -8.56 3.95
C THR A 232 32.99 -9.32 3.67
N ALA A 233 33.08 -10.66 3.64
CA ALA A 233 31.93 -11.55 3.35
C ALA A 233 30.76 -11.32 4.32
N ASP A 234 31.05 -10.93 5.56
CA ASP A 234 30.04 -10.65 6.61
C ASP A 234 29.12 -9.45 6.28
N LYS A 235 29.56 -8.55 5.39
CA LYS A 235 28.80 -7.34 5.02
C LYS A 235 28.05 -7.49 3.69
N ARG A 236 28.11 -8.67 3.07
CA ARG A 236 27.50 -8.94 1.75
C ARG A 236 26.02 -8.56 1.71
N ASP A 237 25.24 -8.97 2.70
CA ASP A 237 23.79 -8.71 2.74
C ASP A 237 23.47 -7.22 2.92
N HIS A 238 24.32 -6.49 3.65
CA HIS A 238 24.18 -5.05 3.83
C HIS A 238 24.37 -4.30 2.51
N PHE A 239 25.39 -4.65 1.73
CA PHE A 239 25.65 -4.02 0.43
C PHE A 239 24.64 -4.41 -0.65
N ILE A 240 24.07 -5.62 -0.59
CA ILE A 240 22.95 -6.01 -1.46
C ILE A 240 21.70 -5.18 -1.15
N ASN A 241 21.40 -4.96 0.13
CA ASN A 241 20.27 -4.12 0.54
C ASN A 241 20.51 -2.63 0.22
N LEU A 242 21.75 -2.16 0.34
CA LEU A 242 22.13 -0.81 -0.10
C LEU A 242 21.99 -0.64 -1.61
N GLY A 243 22.40 -1.64 -2.41
CA GLY A 243 22.21 -1.63 -3.86
C GLY A 243 20.75 -1.65 -4.30
N LYS A 244 19.86 -2.30 -3.52
CA LYS A 244 18.41 -2.24 -3.73
C LYS A 244 17.81 -0.87 -3.42
N ALA A 245 18.32 -0.17 -2.40
CA ALA A 245 17.77 1.10 -1.94
C ALA A 245 18.35 2.33 -2.67
N ALA A 246 19.66 2.33 -2.94
CA ALA A 246 20.39 3.46 -3.52
C ALA A 246 20.65 3.32 -5.04
N GLY A 247 20.40 2.14 -5.60
CA GLY A 247 20.64 1.83 -7.01
C GLY A 247 22.10 1.48 -7.34
N PHE A 248 22.28 0.84 -8.50
CA PHE A 248 23.56 0.26 -8.93
C PHE A 248 24.71 1.29 -9.02
N GLN A 249 24.46 2.51 -9.53
CA GLN A 249 25.50 3.54 -9.67
C GLN A 249 26.07 4.01 -8.33
N SER A 250 25.21 4.29 -7.35
CA SER A 250 25.64 4.75 -6.02
C SER A 250 26.40 3.65 -5.26
N LEU A 251 26.01 2.39 -5.45
CA LEU A 251 26.75 1.25 -4.92
C LEU A 251 28.14 1.13 -5.56
N THR A 252 28.27 1.23 -6.88
CA THR A 252 29.57 1.17 -7.57
C THR A 252 30.50 2.31 -7.14
N GLU A 253 29.97 3.53 -7.00
CA GLU A 253 30.74 4.66 -6.47
C GLU A 253 31.20 4.41 -5.04
N THR A 254 30.32 3.92 -4.17
CA THR A 254 30.65 3.57 -2.78
C THR A 254 31.73 2.47 -2.72
N LEU A 255 31.64 1.44 -3.56
CA LEU A 255 32.63 0.36 -3.65
C LEU A 255 33.97 0.80 -4.27
N ASN A 256 33.97 1.85 -5.09
CA ASN A 256 35.19 2.46 -5.63
C ASN A 256 35.87 3.40 -4.64
N LEU A 257 35.11 4.01 -3.73
CA LEU A 257 35.65 4.82 -2.62
C LEU A 257 36.23 3.96 -1.49
N MET A 258 35.88 2.67 -1.41
CA MET A 258 36.45 1.73 -0.45
C MET A 258 37.79 1.16 -0.96
N GLN A 259 38.87 1.44 -0.22
CA GLN A 259 40.19 0.88 -0.53
C GLN A 259 40.24 -0.62 -0.19
N PRO A 260 40.90 -1.46 -1.01
CA PRO A 260 41.04 -2.88 -0.74
C PRO A 260 41.87 -3.12 0.53
N ALA A 261 41.44 -4.07 1.36
CA ALA A 261 42.15 -4.44 2.57
C ALA A 261 43.51 -5.05 2.22
N ARG A 262 44.59 -4.32 2.54
CA ARG A 262 45.98 -4.80 2.42
C ARG A 262 46.33 -5.72 3.58
N LYS A 263 47.18 -6.72 3.34
CA LYS A 263 47.71 -7.56 4.43
C LYS A 263 48.68 -6.71 5.27
N PRO A 264 48.80 -6.94 6.59
CA PRO A 264 49.79 -6.25 7.43
C PRO A 264 51.24 -6.42 6.95
N THR A 265 51.52 -7.47 6.17
CA THR A 265 52.82 -7.69 5.53
C THR A 265 53.14 -6.69 4.41
N ASP A 266 52.12 -6.15 3.73
CA ASP A 266 52.28 -5.14 2.67
C ASP A 266 52.36 -3.71 3.25
N VAL A 267 52.16 -3.57 4.56
CA VAL A 267 52.29 -2.29 5.30
C VAL A 267 53.71 -2.11 5.83
N LEU A 268 54.57 -3.13 5.72
CA LEU A 268 55.98 -3.04 6.08
C LEU A 268 56.88 -2.55 4.94
N ASP A 269 56.36 -2.37 3.72
CA ASP A 269 57.00 -1.51 2.72
C ASP A 269 56.65 -0.05 3.02
N LEU A 270 57.23 0.48 4.10
CA LEU A 270 57.28 1.90 4.44
C LEU A 270 58.40 2.62 3.67
N SER A 271 58.52 2.35 2.37
CA SER A 271 59.36 3.13 1.48
C SER A 271 58.65 3.33 0.15
N ASN A 272 58.11 4.55 0.01
CA ASN A 272 57.61 5.20 -1.20
C ASN A 272 56.25 4.65 -1.70
N ASP A 273 55.20 5.43 -1.91
CA ASP A 273 55.20 6.82 -2.34
C ASP A 273 53.84 7.51 -2.17
N ASN A 274 53.96 8.84 -2.22
CA ASN A 274 52.95 9.87 -2.10
C ASN A 274 51.79 9.82 -3.12
N ALA A 275 50.79 10.64 -2.81
CA ALA A 275 49.94 11.35 -3.75
C ALA A 275 50.49 11.43 -5.19
N GLY A 276 49.63 11.04 -6.14
CA GLY A 276 49.64 11.60 -7.50
C GLY A 276 50.68 11.02 -8.46
N LYS A 277 50.20 10.12 -9.32
CA LYS A 277 50.63 9.90 -10.72
C LYS A 277 52.12 10.14 -11.05
N GLN A 278 52.90 9.09 -11.29
CA GLN A 278 53.81 8.99 -12.45
C GLN A 278 54.52 7.62 -12.59
N GLN A 279 54.96 7.38 -13.82
CA GLN A 279 55.60 6.18 -14.39
C GLN A 279 56.75 5.55 -13.58
N PRO A 280 57.02 4.24 -13.76
CA PRO A 280 58.08 3.54 -13.05
C PRO A 280 59.44 3.73 -13.76
N THR A 281 60.30 4.54 -13.18
CA THR A 281 61.76 4.47 -13.39
C THR A 281 62.46 4.72 -12.05
N GLY A 282 62.42 3.73 -11.16
CA GLY A 282 63.11 3.78 -9.87
C GLY A 282 64.49 3.14 -9.97
N LYS A 283 65.53 3.96 -10.17
CA LYS A 283 66.91 3.59 -9.84
C LYS A 283 67.01 3.46 -8.31
N GLN A 284 67.31 2.27 -7.80
CA GLN A 284 67.66 2.08 -6.39
C GLN A 284 69.08 2.60 -6.18
N GLU A 285 69.23 3.72 -5.48
CA GLU A 285 70.53 4.21 -5.03
C GLU A 285 70.93 3.46 -3.75
N TYR A 286 71.94 2.61 -3.86
CA TYR A 286 72.57 1.96 -2.72
C TYR A 286 73.64 2.91 -2.14
N ALA A 287 73.80 2.88 -0.81
CA ALA A 287 74.75 3.75 -0.11
C ALA A 287 76.14 3.10 0.07
N LYS A 288 76.22 1.77 0.13
CA LYS A 288 77.45 0.98 0.29
C LYS A 288 77.40 -0.31 -0.54
N LEU A 289 78.56 -0.87 -0.85
CA LEU A 289 78.66 -2.09 -1.68
C LEU A 289 78.13 -3.33 -0.96
N SER A 290 78.22 -3.36 0.37
CA SER A 290 77.71 -4.42 1.25
C SER A 290 76.18 -4.44 1.39
N ASP A 291 75.51 -3.35 1.00
CA ASP A 291 74.04 -3.25 0.99
C ASP A 291 73.40 -3.78 -0.31
N VAL A 292 74.22 -4.19 -1.28
CA VAL A 292 73.73 -4.75 -2.54
C VAL A 292 73.68 -6.27 -2.42
N PRO A 293 72.51 -6.91 -2.63
CA PRO A 293 72.40 -8.36 -2.68
C PRO A 293 73.37 -8.96 -3.71
N GLU A 294 74.07 -10.06 -3.40
CA GLU A 294 75.10 -10.65 -4.27
C GLU A 294 74.61 -10.90 -5.72
N ASP A 295 73.34 -11.29 -5.87
CA ASP A 295 72.70 -11.51 -7.17
C ASP A 295 72.52 -10.21 -7.98
N LYS A 296 72.31 -9.07 -7.33
CA LYS A 296 72.21 -7.75 -7.96
C LYS A 296 73.55 -7.07 -8.14
N LEU A 297 74.58 -7.51 -7.41
CA LEU A 297 75.95 -7.00 -7.53
C LEU A 297 76.56 -7.34 -8.90
N LEU A 298 76.25 -8.53 -9.40
CA LEU A 298 76.64 -9.00 -10.73
C LEU A 298 75.95 -8.24 -11.86
N GLU A 299 74.66 -7.90 -11.69
CA GLU A 299 73.91 -7.05 -12.63
C GLU A 299 74.40 -5.60 -12.57
N LEU A 300 74.64 -5.04 -11.38
CA LEU A 300 75.15 -3.67 -11.22
C LEU A 300 76.55 -3.50 -11.82
N ARG A 301 77.40 -4.54 -11.74
CA ARG A 301 78.72 -4.56 -12.38
C ARG A 301 78.64 -4.58 -13.91
N LYS A 302 77.64 -5.24 -14.49
CA LYS A 302 77.45 -5.33 -15.95
C LYS A 302 76.72 -4.12 -16.53
N ASP A 303 75.67 -3.66 -15.86
CA ASP A 303 74.76 -2.65 -16.41
C ASP A 303 75.17 -1.21 -16.02
N ASN A 304 75.85 -1.02 -14.90
CA ASN A 304 76.29 0.31 -14.43
C ASN A 304 77.65 0.29 -13.72
N PRO A 305 78.75 0.10 -14.47
CA PRO A 305 80.11 0.04 -13.91
C PRO A 305 80.55 1.32 -13.17
N LYS A 306 79.94 2.47 -13.48
CA LYS A 306 80.25 3.76 -12.81
C LYS A 306 79.70 3.85 -11.38
N GLU A 307 78.50 3.33 -11.13
CA GLU A 307 77.93 3.30 -9.77
C GLU A 307 78.59 2.21 -8.92
N TYR A 308 78.92 1.07 -9.53
CA TYR A 308 79.72 0.05 -8.86
C TYR A 308 81.10 0.60 -8.41
N ALA A 309 81.79 1.36 -9.26
CA ALA A 309 83.06 1.97 -8.90
C ALA A 309 82.93 3.04 -7.79
N ARG A 310 81.83 3.80 -7.76
CA ARG A 310 81.54 4.76 -6.68
C ARG A 310 81.32 4.05 -5.35
N LEU A 311 80.49 3.00 -5.36
CA LEU A 311 80.19 2.17 -4.19
C LEU A 311 81.42 1.42 -3.68
N TYR A 312 82.26 0.90 -4.58
CA TYR A 312 83.51 0.22 -4.24
C TYR A 312 84.53 1.17 -3.60
N LYS A 313 84.69 2.38 -4.15
CA LYS A 313 85.58 3.42 -3.60
C LYS A 313 85.12 3.88 -2.22
N GLN A 314 83.81 3.93 -2.00
CA GLN A 314 83.22 4.37 -0.73
C GLN A 314 83.33 3.30 0.37
N GLU A 315 83.34 2.02 0.01
CA GLU A 315 83.49 0.91 0.96
C GLU A 315 84.96 0.58 1.28
N TYR A 316 85.83 0.52 0.27
CA TYR A 316 87.21 0.04 0.43
C TYR A 316 88.27 1.15 0.38
N GLY A 317 87.87 2.41 0.12
CA GLY A 317 88.78 3.56 0.10
C GLY A 317 89.84 3.54 -1.01
N ILE A 318 89.77 2.58 -1.94
CA ILE A 318 90.69 2.39 -3.06
C ILE A 318 89.88 2.43 -4.35
N GLU A 319 90.43 3.02 -5.42
CA GLU A 319 89.78 3.02 -6.73
C GLU A 319 89.72 1.60 -7.30
N CYS A 320 88.52 1.17 -7.73
CA CYS A 320 88.29 -0.16 -8.27
C CYS A 320 89.24 -0.40 -9.46
N PRO A 321 90.14 -1.40 -9.39
CA PRO A 321 91.00 -1.72 -10.53
C PRO A 321 90.13 -2.23 -11.68
N VAL A 322 90.32 -1.64 -12.87
CA VAL A 322 89.59 -2.03 -14.08
C VAL A 322 90.12 -3.37 -14.55
N ILE A 323 89.48 -4.46 -14.14
CA ILE A 323 89.71 -5.78 -14.71
C ILE A 323 88.91 -5.83 -16.01
N LYS A 324 89.60 -5.72 -17.14
CA LYS A 324 89.01 -5.98 -18.46
C LYS A 324 88.84 -7.49 -18.62
N GLU A 325 87.58 -7.84 -18.88
CA GLU A 325 87.02 -9.14 -19.29
C GLU A 325 87.01 -10.26 -18.24
#